data_AF-A0A970S9G3-F1
#
_entry.id   AF-A0A970S9G3-F1
#
_cell.length_a   1.000
_cell.length_b   1.000
_cell.length_c   1.000
_cell.angle_alpha   90.00
_cell.angle_beta   90.00
_cell.angle_gamma   90.00
#
_symmetry.space_group_name_H-M   'P 1'
#
loop_
_entity.id
_entity.type
_entity.pdbx_description
1 polymer ?
#
loop_
_entity_poly.entity_id
_entity_poly.type
_entity_poly.pdbx_seq_one_letter_code
_entity_poly.pdbx_strand_id
1 'polypeptide(L)'
;MTKGETFSQNGKTYEVLQDGLDFVHNQKACIRPQGEKRCIPLEKALKLNLIREAGQSEDSRKEETNPQLPFYESGNIHKIVTLYEKIIEPVKATDESTKVNNGARSLFYMPVDQLRTQVFLAHGLIYPAIWDKAIGSSDFDDIQRHAPTVLTLFAAPQPINKNHHLLGILLLPEEVKGYSGKSVILRHPLPLPISRLVSIGISPEQGDLNRYIAGWIKPDVPVPKHLFSIVSPVTNRPDDAIERGIQGHDIPSNEIGKSIHKFDRYMGLFAFLRNADRYFSVKTCYYADYPEEYFGLFAAITGDASFNPHKHSHADPLLLSLLDREDGLSEVAKNIRSLVIANDAFIEKDKARTLAMEIYKTTGEQEEVGQAFKTLFAGDYRSAIQVLRQAKLPYEAGVLAALFKYSSRQSNDHRNVKQKIHEDWLNPRQIVPILGALGAYYGYTALDAKETSLYSVHPLLKSIVDQNPEIKFHMQTVLELQLIEALYQWAFYQRLPDKNMMSLYDKFPISAVPMALRTPGRLVNDRSYRVHDLFVRRFEITIIGKIIHYIKSLKADSIDERSELGRCLLAQ
;
A
#
# COMPACT_ATOMS: atom_id res chain seq x y z
N MET A 1 -37.17 3.87 -16.10
CA MET A 1 -36.98 2.44 -15.82
C MET A 1 -37.90 1.65 -16.74
N THR A 2 -37.40 0.53 -17.25
CA THR A 2 -38.14 -0.41 -18.08
C THR A 2 -38.59 -1.62 -17.26
N LYS A 3 -39.66 -2.28 -17.70
CA LYS A 3 -40.19 -3.49 -17.07
C LYS A 3 -39.11 -4.58 -17.04
N GLY A 4 -38.92 -5.20 -15.88
CA GLY A 4 -37.88 -6.19 -15.61
C GLY A 4 -36.58 -5.61 -15.08
N GLU A 5 -36.38 -4.29 -15.10
CA GLU A 5 -35.24 -3.68 -14.41
C GLU A 5 -35.36 -3.85 -12.90
N THR A 6 -34.21 -4.05 -12.25
CA THR A 6 -34.13 -4.12 -10.78
C THR A 6 -33.39 -2.92 -10.22
N PHE A 7 -33.82 -2.45 -9.06
CA PHE A 7 -33.13 -1.40 -8.31
C PHE A 7 -33.19 -1.70 -6.81
N SER A 8 -32.18 -1.27 -6.07
CA SER A 8 -32.06 -1.54 -4.64
C SER A 8 -32.24 -0.27 -3.81
N GLN A 9 -33.04 -0.35 -2.75
CA GLN A 9 -33.26 0.74 -1.79
C GLN A 9 -33.41 0.16 -0.38
N ASN A 10 -32.73 0.77 0.60
CA ASN A 10 -32.77 0.36 2.01
C ASN A 10 -32.48 -1.14 2.23
N GLY A 11 -31.55 -1.71 1.45
CA GLY A 11 -31.15 -3.12 1.55
C GLY A 11 -32.11 -4.13 0.91
N LYS A 12 -33.17 -3.68 0.23
CA LYS A 12 -34.11 -4.53 -0.53
C LYS A 12 -33.99 -4.29 -2.03
N THR A 13 -34.18 -5.32 -2.83
CA THR A 13 -34.18 -5.23 -4.30
C THR A 13 -35.59 -5.32 -4.83
N TYR A 14 -35.96 -4.38 -5.69
CA TYR A 14 -37.26 -4.29 -6.33
C TYR A 14 -37.14 -4.51 -7.82
N GLU A 15 -38.07 -5.22 -8.42
CA GLU A 15 -38.23 -5.40 -9.86
C GLU A 15 -39.38 -4.54 -10.36
N VAL A 16 -39.15 -3.83 -11.47
CA VAL A 16 -40.10 -2.94 -12.12
C VAL A 16 -41.10 -3.74 -12.95
N LEU A 17 -42.39 -3.55 -12.72
CA LEU A 17 -43.45 -4.32 -13.38
C LEU A 17 -44.09 -3.59 -14.58
N GLN A 18 -43.80 -2.30 -14.75
CA GLN A 18 -44.35 -1.45 -15.81
C GLN A 18 -43.29 -0.51 -16.39
N ASP A 19 -43.33 -0.29 -17.70
CA ASP A 19 -42.47 0.68 -18.38
C ASP A 19 -42.82 2.13 -18.01
N GLY A 20 -41.84 3.02 -18.11
CA GLY A 20 -42.05 4.45 -17.91
C GLY A 20 -42.14 4.85 -16.44
N LEU A 21 -41.33 4.23 -15.57
CA LEU A 21 -41.21 4.63 -14.16
C LEU A 21 -39.87 5.31 -13.89
N ASP A 22 -39.87 6.47 -13.24
CA ASP A 22 -38.67 7.16 -12.78
C ASP A 22 -38.43 6.88 -11.29
N PHE A 23 -37.20 6.51 -10.92
CA PHE A 23 -36.82 6.42 -9.52
C PHE A 23 -36.29 7.77 -9.02
N VAL A 24 -36.91 8.33 -7.98
CA VAL A 24 -36.55 9.64 -7.42
C VAL A 24 -35.85 9.44 -6.07
N HIS A 25 -34.54 9.67 -6.05
CA HIS A 25 -33.73 9.66 -4.82
C HIS A 25 -34.03 10.89 -3.97
N ASN A 26 -34.86 10.72 -2.95
CA ASN A 26 -35.06 11.69 -1.87
C ASN A 26 -35.11 10.94 -0.52
N GLN A 27 -35.21 11.67 0.60
CA GLN A 27 -35.21 11.09 1.96
C GLN A 27 -36.26 9.99 2.20
N LYS A 28 -37.29 9.86 1.34
CA LYS A 28 -38.34 8.83 1.48
C LYS A 28 -38.40 7.81 0.34
N ALA A 29 -37.55 7.92 -0.68
CA ALA A 29 -37.52 7.12 -1.91
C ALA A 29 -38.90 6.90 -2.56
N CYS A 30 -39.15 7.50 -3.72
CA CYS A 30 -40.42 7.36 -4.44
C CYS A 30 -40.22 7.05 -5.92
N ILE A 31 -41.24 6.45 -6.52
CA ILE A 31 -41.33 6.18 -7.96
C ILE A 31 -42.30 7.17 -8.58
N ARG A 32 -42.00 7.67 -9.77
CA ARG A 32 -42.86 8.60 -10.51
C ARG A 32 -43.15 8.03 -11.90
N PRO A 33 -44.41 7.73 -12.25
CA PRO A 33 -44.78 7.41 -13.62
C PRO A 33 -44.44 8.55 -14.58
N GLN A 34 -43.99 8.20 -15.77
CA GLN A 34 -43.57 9.16 -16.79
C GLN A 34 -44.76 10.01 -17.21
N GLY A 35 -44.60 11.34 -17.12
CA GLY A 35 -45.67 12.32 -17.38
C GLY A 35 -46.43 12.80 -16.13
N GLU A 36 -46.27 12.13 -14.98
CA GLU A 36 -46.89 12.54 -13.72
C GLU A 36 -46.02 13.52 -12.94
N LYS A 37 -46.65 14.53 -12.31
CA LYS A 37 -45.93 15.51 -11.48
C LYS A 37 -45.67 15.04 -10.05
N ARG A 38 -46.47 14.09 -9.55
CA ARG A 38 -46.39 13.60 -8.16
C ARG A 38 -45.66 12.27 -8.08
N CYS A 39 -44.76 12.12 -7.11
CA CYS A 39 -44.12 10.84 -6.85
C CYS A 39 -44.92 10.00 -5.85
N ILE A 40 -44.84 8.68 -6.00
CA ILE A 40 -45.54 7.67 -5.23
C ILE A 40 -44.51 6.95 -4.32
N PRO A 41 -44.69 6.94 -2.99
CA PRO A 41 -43.80 6.20 -2.10
C PRO A 41 -43.72 4.71 -2.45
N LEU A 42 -42.56 4.08 -2.23
CA LEU A 42 -42.33 2.66 -2.57
C LEU A 42 -43.39 1.71 -1.99
N GLU A 43 -43.81 1.92 -0.74
CA GLU A 43 -44.88 1.13 -0.09
C GLU A 43 -46.21 1.16 -0.86
N LYS A 44 -46.54 2.34 -1.41
CA LYS A 44 -47.76 2.51 -2.21
C LYS A 44 -47.56 1.97 -3.63
N ALA A 45 -46.36 2.06 -4.18
CA ALA A 45 -46.03 1.48 -5.48
C ALA A 45 -46.09 -0.06 -5.49
N LEU A 46 -45.69 -0.71 -4.38
CA LEU A 46 -45.87 -2.16 -4.18
C LEU A 46 -47.36 -2.54 -4.17
N LYS A 47 -48.19 -1.80 -3.41
CA LYS A 47 -49.65 -2.04 -3.36
C LYS A 47 -50.35 -1.81 -4.71
N LEU A 48 -49.79 -0.95 -5.55
CA LEU A 48 -50.30 -0.66 -6.89
C LEU A 48 -49.71 -1.58 -7.97
N ASN A 49 -48.93 -2.60 -7.60
CA ASN A 49 -48.26 -3.52 -8.53
C ASN A 49 -47.40 -2.84 -9.60
N LEU A 50 -46.82 -1.68 -9.28
CA LEU A 50 -45.86 -0.99 -10.16
C LEU A 50 -44.45 -1.60 -10.05
N ILE A 51 -44.17 -2.19 -8.89
CA ILE A 51 -42.93 -2.90 -8.55
C ILE A 51 -43.25 -4.12 -7.69
N ARG A 52 -42.35 -5.10 -7.64
CA ARG A 52 -42.35 -6.19 -6.65
C ARG A 52 -41.00 -6.33 -5.97
N GLU A 53 -40.95 -6.88 -4.76
CA GLU A 53 -39.68 -7.22 -4.11
C GLU A 53 -39.12 -8.51 -4.74
N ALA A 54 -37.93 -8.43 -5.34
CA ALA A 54 -37.28 -9.56 -5.99
C ALA A 54 -36.73 -10.51 -4.91
N GLY A 55 -37.33 -11.69 -4.76
CA GLY A 55 -36.93 -12.69 -3.75
C GLY A 55 -38.08 -13.41 -3.05
N GLN A 56 -39.33 -13.01 -3.26
CA GLN A 56 -40.50 -13.80 -2.85
C GLN A 56 -41.14 -14.44 -4.07
N SER A 57 -40.76 -15.68 -4.34
CA SER A 57 -41.48 -16.59 -5.23
C SER A 57 -42.06 -17.69 -4.36
N GLU A 58 -43.36 -17.62 -4.08
CA GLU A 58 -44.15 -18.80 -3.72
C GLU A 58 -44.34 -19.65 -4.99
N ASP A 59 -44.21 -20.97 -4.82
CA ASP A 59 -44.44 -22.06 -5.79
C ASP A 59 -43.48 -22.24 -6.97
N SER A 60 -42.63 -23.27 -6.87
CA SER A 60 -42.85 -24.52 -7.64
C SER A 60 -41.87 -25.63 -7.25
N ARG A 61 -42.45 -26.78 -6.87
CA ARG A 61 -41.80 -28.11 -6.74
C ARG A 61 -41.43 -28.69 -8.12
N LYS A 62 -40.46 -29.63 -8.10
CA LYS A 62 -40.01 -30.57 -9.16
C LYS A 62 -39.18 -29.89 -10.25
N GLU A 63 -38.01 -30.36 -10.66
CA GLU A 63 -37.62 -31.72 -11.02
C GLU A 63 -36.08 -31.84 -10.99
N GLU A 64 -35.57 -32.97 -10.48
CA GLU A 64 -34.19 -33.41 -10.62
C GLU A 64 -33.93 -33.81 -12.08
N THR A 65 -32.84 -33.32 -12.69
CA THR A 65 -32.03 -34.12 -13.60
C THR A 65 -30.63 -33.51 -13.73
N ASN A 66 -29.63 -34.31 -13.36
CA ASN A 66 -28.22 -34.14 -13.72
C ASN A 66 -28.05 -34.19 -15.24
N PRO A 67 -27.08 -33.44 -15.79
CA PRO A 67 -26.24 -33.97 -16.85
C PRO A 67 -24.78 -34.01 -16.40
N GLN A 68 -24.26 -35.23 -16.38
CA GLN A 68 -22.83 -35.52 -16.33
C GLN A 68 -22.11 -34.82 -17.48
N LEU A 69 -21.05 -34.09 -17.17
CA LEU A 69 -20.08 -33.63 -18.16
C LEU A 69 -19.07 -34.76 -18.45
N PRO A 70 -18.65 -34.92 -19.72
CA PRO A 70 -17.88 -36.07 -20.16
C PRO A 70 -16.42 -35.99 -19.72
N PHE A 71 -15.89 -37.15 -19.35
CA PHE A 71 -14.46 -37.44 -19.29
C PHE A 71 -13.84 -37.20 -20.67
N TYR A 72 -12.79 -36.39 -20.73
CA TYR A 72 -11.83 -36.43 -21.83
C TYR A 72 -10.50 -36.97 -21.32
N GLU A 73 -10.08 -38.04 -22.00
CA GLU A 73 -8.87 -38.81 -21.76
C GLU A 73 -7.61 -38.01 -22.09
N SER A 74 -6.55 -38.40 -21.38
CA SER A 74 -5.23 -37.82 -21.46
C SER A 74 -4.57 -38.10 -22.81
N GLY A 75 -3.97 -37.06 -23.41
CA GLY A 75 -3.09 -37.18 -24.57
C GLY A 75 -1.87 -36.29 -24.39
N ASN A 76 -0.76 -36.90 -24.00
CA ASN A 76 0.64 -36.46 -24.10
C ASN A 76 0.91 -34.96 -24.35
N ILE A 77 1.23 -34.23 -23.27
CA ILE A 77 1.98 -32.97 -23.37
C ILE A 77 3.34 -33.15 -22.73
N HIS A 78 4.36 -32.80 -23.51
CA HIS A 78 5.77 -32.81 -23.19
C HIS A 78 6.08 -32.12 -21.85
N LYS A 79 7.07 -32.68 -21.14
CA LYS A 79 7.72 -32.13 -19.95
C LYS A 79 7.96 -30.62 -20.08
N ILE A 80 7.11 -29.82 -19.42
CA ILE A 80 7.52 -28.51 -18.91
C ILE A 80 8.01 -28.77 -17.49
N VAL A 81 9.32 -28.68 -17.34
CA VAL A 81 10.00 -28.78 -16.05
C VAL A 81 9.67 -27.51 -15.25
N THR A 82 8.65 -27.55 -14.40
CA THR A 82 8.47 -26.59 -13.31
C THR A 82 9.47 -26.92 -12.20
N LEU A 83 10.59 -26.20 -12.17
CA LEU A 83 11.57 -26.23 -11.08
C LEU A 83 11.06 -25.39 -9.90
N TYR A 84 10.27 -26.01 -9.04
CA TYR A 84 10.07 -25.56 -7.65
C TYR A 84 10.21 -26.75 -6.71
N GLU A 85 11.43 -27.25 -6.55
CA GLU A 85 11.77 -28.09 -5.41
C GLU A 85 13.15 -27.71 -4.86
N LYS A 86 13.13 -26.78 -3.91
CA LYS A 86 13.89 -26.96 -2.67
C LYS A 86 13.16 -26.24 -1.54
N ILE A 87 12.17 -26.94 -1.02
CA ILE A 87 11.58 -26.62 0.29
C ILE A 87 12.72 -26.77 1.29
N ILE A 88 13.16 -25.67 1.90
CA ILE A 88 13.92 -25.73 3.15
C ILE A 88 12.92 -26.24 4.19
N GLU A 89 13.15 -27.43 4.72
CA GLU A 89 12.28 -28.03 5.73
C GLU A 89 12.13 -27.05 6.91
N PRO A 90 10.91 -26.68 7.31
CA PRO A 90 10.70 -25.94 8.54
C PRO A 90 11.20 -26.80 9.70
N VAL A 91 11.95 -26.20 10.62
CA VAL A 91 12.24 -26.78 11.93
C VAL A 91 10.89 -27.22 12.51
N LYS A 92 10.73 -28.53 12.69
CA LYS A 92 9.50 -29.16 13.17
C LYS A 92 9.13 -28.53 14.51
N ALA A 93 8.15 -27.62 14.49
CA ALA A 93 7.33 -27.37 15.66
C ALA A 93 6.57 -28.68 15.89
N THR A 94 6.95 -29.40 16.93
CA THR A 94 6.29 -30.63 17.34
C THR A 94 4.82 -30.33 17.61
N ASP A 95 3.98 -30.85 16.72
CA ASP A 95 2.56 -31.07 16.92
C ASP A 95 2.37 -31.97 18.14
N GLU A 96 2.01 -31.39 19.28
CA GLU A 96 1.11 -32.07 20.21
C GLU A 96 0.07 -31.09 20.75
N SER A 97 -1.17 -31.51 20.60
CA SER A 97 -2.39 -30.82 20.93
C SER A 97 -2.43 -30.30 22.37
N THR A 98 -2.75 -29.01 22.52
CA THR A 98 -3.61 -28.58 23.63
C THR A 98 -4.61 -27.56 23.09
N LYS A 99 -5.87 -27.97 23.06
CA LYS A 99 -7.02 -27.08 22.90
C LYS A 99 -6.96 -26.03 24.02
N VAL A 100 -6.45 -24.83 23.72
CA VAL A 100 -6.54 -23.69 24.64
C VAL A 100 -7.92 -23.07 24.47
N ASN A 101 -8.87 -23.58 25.24
CA ASN A 101 -10.09 -22.85 25.57
C ASN A 101 -9.72 -21.72 26.53
N ASN A 102 -9.52 -20.53 25.99
CA ASN A 102 -9.71 -19.25 26.66
C ASN A 102 -10.05 -18.26 25.55
N GLY A 103 -11.10 -17.45 25.70
CA GLY A 103 -11.47 -16.42 24.72
C GLY A 103 -10.28 -15.51 24.45
N ALA A 104 -9.56 -15.77 23.34
CA ALA A 104 -8.24 -15.24 23.08
C ALA A 104 -8.33 -13.74 22.79
N ARG A 105 -8.11 -12.90 23.80
CA ARG A 105 -7.91 -11.47 23.61
C ARG A 105 -6.59 -11.29 22.87
N SER A 106 -6.66 -11.08 21.55
CA SER A 106 -5.52 -10.65 20.73
C SER A 106 -5.32 -9.13 20.79
N LEU A 107 -6.29 -8.38 21.35
CA LEU A 107 -6.23 -6.94 21.47
C LEU A 107 -5.63 -6.50 22.80
N PHE A 108 -4.56 -5.72 22.72
CA PHE A 108 -3.88 -5.08 23.82
C PHE A 108 -3.84 -3.56 23.64
N TYR A 109 -3.55 -2.85 24.71
CA TYR A 109 -3.56 -1.40 24.74
C TYR A 109 -2.22 -0.83 25.17
N MET A 110 -1.80 0.26 24.56
CA MET A 110 -0.52 0.92 24.88
C MET A 110 -0.74 2.43 25.00
N PRO A 111 -0.76 2.99 26.22
CA PRO A 111 -0.76 4.44 26.40
C PRO A 111 0.62 4.99 26.04
N VAL A 112 0.69 5.91 25.08
CA VAL A 112 1.95 6.52 24.60
C VAL A 112 1.83 8.01 24.43
N ASP A 113 2.96 8.71 24.40
CA ASP A 113 2.97 10.11 24.01
C ASP A 113 2.48 10.27 22.56
N GLN A 114 1.73 11.35 22.34
CA GLN A 114 1.18 11.67 21.03
C GLN A 114 2.29 11.85 19.96
N LEU A 115 3.43 12.44 20.31
CA LEU A 115 4.56 12.59 19.40
C LEU A 115 5.21 11.24 19.06
N ARG A 116 5.30 10.32 20.02
CA ARG A 116 5.78 8.95 19.77
C ARG A 116 4.87 8.21 18.78
N THR A 117 3.56 8.42 18.88
CA THR A 117 2.62 7.87 17.88
C THR A 117 2.91 8.39 16.46
N GLN A 118 3.29 9.67 16.31
CA GLN A 118 3.68 10.23 15.00
C GLN A 118 4.93 9.54 14.46
N VAL A 119 5.92 9.31 15.32
CA VAL A 119 7.16 8.60 14.97
C VAL A 119 6.83 7.18 14.49
N PHE A 120 5.99 6.43 15.21
CA PHE A 120 5.59 5.08 14.81
C PHE A 120 4.92 5.06 13.43
N LEU A 121 3.97 5.97 13.18
CA LEU A 121 3.30 6.09 11.88
C LEU A 121 4.26 6.49 10.76
N ALA A 122 5.17 7.44 11.02
CA ALA A 122 6.18 7.88 10.05
C ALA A 122 7.17 6.78 9.69
N HIS A 123 7.51 5.91 10.64
CA HIS A 123 8.48 4.81 10.47
C HIS A 123 7.80 3.50 10.02
N GLY A 124 6.48 3.40 10.10
CA GLY A 124 5.75 2.16 9.79
C GLY A 124 5.93 1.05 10.84
N LEU A 125 6.50 1.36 12.00
CA LEU A 125 6.88 0.38 13.02
C LEU A 125 6.66 0.94 14.43
N ILE A 126 6.08 0.13 15.30
CA ILE A 126 5.97 0.36 16.74
C ILE A 126 7.15 -0.36 17.39
N TYR A 127 8.02 0.34 18.11
CA TYR A 127 9.22 -0.28 18.67
C TYR A 127 9.53 0.27 20.07
N PRO A 128 10.31 -0.48 20.88
CA PRO A 128 10.70 -0.04 22.22
C PRO A 128 11.49 1.28 22.20
N ALA A 129 11.36 2.10 23.25
CA ALA A 129 11.95 3.45 23.32
C ALA A 129 13.47 3.51 23.10
N ILE A 130 14.21 2.44 23.38
CA ILE A 130 15.66 2.35 23.11
C ILE A 130 16.02 2.52 21.62
N TRP A 131 15.06 2.28 20.72
CA TRP A 131 15.24 2.37 19.28
C TRP A 131 14.81 3.73 18.69
N ASP A 132 14.34 4.66 19.51
CA ASP A 132 14.06 6.01 19.03
C ASP A 132 15.36 6.71 18.65
N LYS A 133 15.49 7.01 17.36
CA LYS A 133 16.56 7.85 16.83
C LYS A 133 16.26 9.34 17.00
N ALA A 134 15.04 9.70 17.40
CA ALA A 134 14.69 11.05 17.80
C ALA A 134 15.46 11.41 19.08
N ILE A 135 16.15 12.54 19.09
CA ILE A 135 16.91 13.04 20.24
C ILE A 135 15.92 13.14 21.43
N GLY A 136 16.15 12.33 22.47
CA GLY A 136 15.38 12.36 23.72
C GLY A 136 14.31 11.28 23.89
N SER A 137 14.64 10.00 23.83
CA SER A 137 13.73 8.92 24.28
C SER A 137 13.31 9.06 25.76
N SER A 138 14.10 9.83 26.53
CA SER A 138 13.84 10.27 27.91
C SER A 138 12.77 11.36 28.03
N ASP A 139 12.41 12.03 26.94
CA ASP A 139 11.58 13.24 26.96
C ASP A 139 10.09 12.92 26.76
N PHE A 140 9.78 11.74 26.23
CA PHE A 140 8.41 11.26 26.16
C PHE A 140 7.95 10.79 27.54
N ASP A 141 6.99 11.52 28.09
CA ASP A 141 6.36 11.17 29.36
C ASP A 141 5.30 10.09 29.13
N ASP A 142 5.70 8.84 28.90
CA ASP A 142 4.78 7.72 28.67
C ASP A 142 5.20 6.39 29.29
N ILE A 143 4.39 5.33 29.10
CA ILE A 143 4.62 4.04 29.74
C ILE A 143 5.96 3.39 29.36
N GLN A 144 6.50 3.71 28.19
CA GLN A 144 7.75 3.12 27.71
C GLN A 144 8.95 3.65 28.51
N ARG A 145 8.82 4.80 29.18
CA ARG A 145 9.85 5.34 30.09
C ARG A 145 10.21 4.38 31.21
N HIS A 146 9.26 3.59 31.69
CA HIS A 146 9.48 2.62 32.78
C HIS A 146 10.14 1.32 32.32
N ALA A 147 10.08 0.99 31.03
CA ALA A 147 10.75 -0.18 30.46
C ALA A 147 11.14 0.10 29.00
N PRO A 148 12.21 0.86 28.75
CA PRO A 148 12.54 1.36 27.42
C PRO A 148 13.00 0.27 26.43
N THR A 149 13.34 -0.93 26.93
CA THR A 149 13.84 -2.05 26.13
C THR A 149 12.74 -2.95 25.58
N VAL A 150 11.49 -2.81 26.04
CA VAL A 150 10.36 -3.67 25.64
C VAL A 150 9.07 -2.86 25.46
N LEU A 151 8.19 -3.29 24.57
CA LEU A 151 6.86 -2.73 24.45
C LEU A 151 5.99 -3.15 25.65
N THR A 152 5.43 -2.17 26.35
CA THR A 152 4.53 -2.41 27.49
C THR A 152 3.08 -2.32 27.06
N LEU A 153 2.38 -3.45 27.11
CA LEU A 153 1.03 -3.63 26.60
C LEU A 153 0.09 -4.05 27.73
N PHE A 154 -1.16 -3.58 27.71
CA PHE A 154 -2.16 -3.88 28.73
C PHE A 154 -3.33 -4.68 28.14
N ALA A 155 -3.83 -5.66 28.88
CA ALA A 155 -4.99 -6.46 28.49
C ALA A 155 -6.34 -5.69 28.56
N ALA A 156 -6.32 -4.47 29.12
CA ALA A 156 -7.47 -3.59 29.25
C ALA A 156 -7.06 -2.12 28.94
N PRO A 157 -7.99 -1.28 28.44
CA PRO A 157 -7.75 0.14 28.23
C PRO A 157 -7.21 0.83 29.48
N GLN A 158 -6.17 1.64 29.32
CA GLN A 158 -5.59 2.44 30.41
C GLN A 158 -6.10 3.88 30.33
N PRO A 159 -6.22 4.59 31.47
CA PRO A 159 -6.46 6.02 31.46
C PRO A 159 -5.32 6.75 30.73
N ILE A 160 -5.66 7.78 29.96
CA ILE A 160 -4.71 8.60 29.21
C ILE A 160 -4.87 10.08 29.57
N ASN A 161 -3.75 10.78 29.65
CA ASN A 161 -3.74 12.24 29.81
C ASN A 161 -3.99 12.94 28.46
N LYS A 162 -4.20 14.26 28.48
CA LYS A 162 -4.44 15.05 27.26
C LYS A 162 -3.36 14.92 26.17
N ASN A 163 -2.11 14.66 26.55
CA ASN A 163 -0.98 14.54 25.63
C ASN A 163 -0.69 13.08 25.21
N HIS A 164 -1.51 12.14 25.65
CA HIS A 164 -1.33 10.73 25.39
C HIS A 164 -2.36 10.21 24.40
N HIS A 165 -1.95 9.17 23.69
CA HIS A 165 -2.81 8.33 22.89
C HIS A 165 -2.90 6.93 23.50
N LEU A 166 -4.07 6.33 23.41
CA LEU A 166 -4.27 4.92 23.72
C LEU A 166 -4.25 4.12 22.42
N LEU A 167 -3.15 3.43 22.13
CA LEU A 167 -3.07 2.58 20.94
C LEU A 167 -3.71 1.22 21.22
N GLY A 168 -4.65 0.80 20.38
CA GLY A 168 -5.13 -0.58 20.34
C GLY A 168 -4.29 -1.40 19.36
N ILE A 169 -3.67 -2.48 19.83
CA ILE A 169 -2.69 -3.29 19.10
C ILE A 169 -3.10 -4.75 19.09
N LEU A 170 -3.06 -5.38 17.92
CA LEU A 170 -3.25 -6.82 17.77
C LEU A 170 -1.96 -7.61 17.85
N LEU A 171 -2.00 -8.65 18.67
CA LEU A 171 -0.96 -9.66 18.74
C LEU A 171 -1.40 -10.97 18.12
N LEU A 172 -0.44 -11.67 17.53
CA LEU A 172 -0.59 -13.04 17.07
C LEU A 172 -0.78 -13.99 18.26
N PRO A 173 -1.51 -15.11 18.06
CA PRO A 173 -1.65 -16.12 19.10
C PRO A 173 -0.30 -16.58 19.69
N GLU A 174 0.73 -16.77 18.87
CA GLU A 174 2.08 -17.12 19.33
C GLU A 174 2.77 -16.04 20.18
N GLU A 175 2.52 -14.76 19.89
CA GLU A 175 3.04 -13.63 20.68
C GLU A 175 2.36 -13.53 22.05
N VAL A 176 1.12 -14.03 22.15
CA VAL A 176 0.37 -14.16 23.39
C VAL A 176 0.68 -15.46 24.12
N LYS A 177 1.08 -16.55 23.44
CA LYS A 177 1.38 -17.86 24.08
C LYS A 177 2.57 -17.81 25.03
N GLY A 178 3.53 -16.91 24.80
CA GLY A 178 4.62 -16.62 25.76
C GLY A 178 4.15 -15.95 27.05
N TYR A 179 2.89 -15.51 27.10
CA TYR A 179 2.25 -14.89 28.24
C TYR A 179 1.56 -15.92 29.14
N SER A 180 2.34 -16.64 29.93
CA SER A 180 1.82 -17.61 30.91
C SER A 180 1.48 -16.96 32.26
N GLY A 181 0.70 -15.87 32.25
CA GLY A 181 0.37 -15.13 33.48
C GLY A 181 -1.06 -14.61 33.53
N LYS A 182 -1.65 -14.58 34.74
CA LYS A 182 -2.86 -13.81 35.09
C LYS A 182 -2.60 -12.29 35.12
N SER A 183 -1.44 -11.84 34.63
CA SER A 183 -1.06 -10.44 34.67
C SER A 183 -1.97 -9.63 33.74
N VAL A 184 -2.11 -8.34 34.02
CA VAL A 184 -2.82 -7.38 33.17
C VAL A 184 -1.84 -6.74 32.17
N ILE A 185 -0.53 -6.91 32.38
CA ILE A 185 0.55 -6.27 31.63
C ILE A 185 1.40 -7.31 30.91
N LEU A 186 1.55 -7.16 29.60
CA LEU A 186 2.43 -7.92 28.72
C LEU A 186 3.64 -7.06 28.34
N ARG A 187 4.84 -7.62 28.45
CA ARG A 187 6.09 -7.00 28.00
C ARG A 187 6.53 -7.71 26.73
N HIS A 188 6.41 -7.04 25.59
CA HIS A 188 6.73 -7.62 24.29
C HIS A 188 8.12 -7.12 23.81
N PRO A 189 9.08 -8.02 23.57
CA PRO A 189 10.47 -7.65 23.32
C PRO A 189 10.75 -7.08 21.91
N LEU A 190 9.94 -7.45 20.93
CA LEU A 190 10.20 -7.13 19.53
C LEU A 190 9.40 -5.90 19.07
N PRO A 191 9.83 -5.21 18.02
CA PRO A 191 8.97 -4.27 17.32
C PRO A 191 7.69 -4.95 16.78
N LEU A 192 6.67 -4.16 16.48
CA LEU A 192 5.42 -4.59 15.85
C LEU A 192 5.14 -3.69 14.64
N PRO A 193 4.68 -4.23 13.51
CA PRO A 193 4.33 -3.39 12.35
C PRO A 193 3.08 -2.55 12.64
N ILE A 194 2.98 -1.35 12.04
CA ILE A 194 1.81 -0.48 12.24
C ILE A 194 0.51 -1.11 11.74
N SER A 195 0.58 -2.12 10.86
CA SER A 195 -0.59 -2.91 10.45
C SER A 195 -1.35 -3.53 11.62
N ARG A 196 -0.71 -3.67 12.80
CA ARG A 196 -1.35 -4.18 14.02
C ARG A 196 -2.20 -3.15 14.75
N LEU A 197 -2.16 -1.88 14.36
CA LEU A 197 -2.98 -0.84 14.96
C LEU A 197 -4.45 -0.97 14.53
N VAL A 198 -5.34 -1.00 15.53
CA VAL A 198 -6.79 -1.05 15.30
C VAL A 198 -7.50 0.21 15.77
N SER A 199 -6.87 0.97 16.67
CA SER A 199 -7.40 2.24 17.14
C SER A 199 -6.29 3.13 17.70
N ILE A 200 -6.50 4.44 17.56
CA ILE A 200 -5.71 5.51 18.19
C ILE A 200 -6.71 6.33 19.01
N GLY A 201 -6.79 6.01 20.29
CA GLY A 201 -7.68 6.66 21.23
C GLY A 201 -7.12 8.01 21.67
N ILE A 202 -7.92 9.08 21.58
CA ILE A 202 -7.60 10.41 22.09
C ILE A 202 -8.40 10.75 23.35
N SER A 203 -7.84 11.61 24.20
CA SER A 203 -8.53 12.08 25.40
C SER A 203 -9.82 12.86 25.04
N PRO A 204 -10.93 12.67 25.78
CA PRO A 204 -12.15 13.48 25.65
C PRO A 204 -11.92 14.99 25.72
N GLU A 205 -10.86 15.42 26.42
CA GLU A 205 -10.53 16.84 26.59
C GLU A 205 -10.08 17.52 25.29
N GLN A 206 -9.65 16.75 24.29
CA GLN A 206 -9.19 17.29 22.99
C GLN A 206 -10.35 17.83 22.13
N GLY A 207 -11.61 17.56 22.48
CA GLY A 207 -12.78 18.13 21.80
C GLY A 207 -13.02 17.54 20.40
N ASP A 208 -13.08 18.40 19.38
CA ASP A 208 -13.40 18.01 17.99
C ASP A 208 -12.28 17.15 17.37
N LEU A 209 -12.58 15.86 17.19
CA LEU A 209 -11.72 14.85 16.57
C LEU A 209 -11.15 15.29 15.21
N ASN A 210 -11.96 15.92 14.36
CA ASN A 210 -11.51 16.32 13.03
C ASN A 210 -10.48 17.44 13.09
N ARG A 211 -10.70 18.41 13.98
CA ARG A 211 -9.76 19.51 14.21
C ARG A 211 -8.46 19.01 14.81
N TYR A 212 -8.53 18.06 15.74
CA TYR A 212 -7.35 17.43 16.33
C TYR A 212 -6.50 16.72 15.25
N ILE A 213 -7.12 15.84 14.46
CA ILE A 213 -6.46 15.11 13.36
C ILE A 213 -5.90 16.07 12.29
N ALA A 214 -6.56 17.19 12.02
CA ALA A 214 -6.04 18.19 11.07
C ALA A 214 -4.70 18.79 11.54
N GLY A 215 -4.50 18.95 12.85
CA GLY A 215 -3.23 19.41 13.44
C GLY A 215 -2.08 18.41 13.32
N TRP A 216 -2.36 17.16 12.95
CA TRP A 216 -1.37 16.10 12.78
C TRP A 216 -0.81 15.97 11.37
N ILE A 217 -1.38 16.70 10.41
CA ILE A 217 -0.98 16.62 9.02
C ILE A 217 0.40 17.29 8.87
N LYS A 218 1.44 16.49 9.07
CA LYS A 218 2.83 16.80 8.76
C LYS A 218 3.21 16.20 7.40
N PRO A 219 4.24 16.74 6.72
CA PRO A 219 4.64 16.24 5.40
C PRO A 219 4.97 14.75 5.37
N ASP A 220 5.50 14.19 6.47
CA ASP A 220 6.13 12.88 6.59
C ASP A 220 5.29 11.82 7.33
N VAL A 221 4.18 12.22 7.98
CA VAL A 221 3.35 11.33 8.80
C VAL A 221 2.08 10.91 8.03
N PRO A 222 1.91 9.62 7.70
CA PRO A 222 0.66 9.13 7.10
C PRO A 222 -0.40 8.97 8.19
N VAL A 223 -1.36 9.89 8.29
CA VAL A 223 -2.35 9.90 9.37
C VAL A 223 -3.57 9.03 9.00
N PRO A 224 -3.77 7.84 9.63
CA PRO A 224 -4.87 6.93 9.33
C PRO A 224 -6.15 7.40 10.05
N LYS A 225 -6.84 8.40 9.49
CA LYS A 225 -7.99 9.07 10.16
C LYS A 225 -9.06 8.11 10.69
N HIS A 226 -9.27 6.99 10.02
CA HIS A 226 -10.27 5.98 10.38
C HIS A 226 -9.94 5.22 11.67
N LEU A 227 -8.69 5.23 12.15
CA LEU A 227 -8.31 4.61 13.41
C LEU A 227 -8.53 5.53 14.62
N PHE A 228 -8.69 6.83 14.41
CA PHE A 228 -8.82 7.79 15.50
C PHE A 228 -10.22 7.76 16.12
N SER A 229 -10.29 7.73 17.45
CA SER A 229 -11.55 7.76 18.20
C SER A 229 -11.37 8.44 19.56
N ILE A 230 -12.46 8.99 20.10
CA ILE A 230 -12.45 9.54 21.46
C ILE A 230 -12.62 8.39 22.45
N VAL A 231 -11.69 8.25 23.40
CA VAL A 231 -11.72 7.18 24.40
C VAL A 231 -12.81 7.46 25.42
N SER A 232 -13.58 6.43 25.79
CA SER A 232 -14.54 6.56 26.90
C SER A 232 -13.79 6.75 28.23
N PRO A 233 -14.26 7.62 29.15
CA PRO A 233 -13.60 7.83 30.43
C PRO A 233 -13.44 6.50 31.18
N VAL A 234 -12.20 6.10 31.44
CA VAL A 234 -11.91 4.89 32.23
C VAL A 234 -11.88 5.31 33.69
N THR A 235 -12.83 4.81 34.49
CA THR A 235 -12.94 5.14 35.92
C THR A 235 -12.00 4.33 36.82
N ASN A 236 -11.33 3.32 36.27
CA ASN A 236 -10.43 2.47 37.03
C ASN A 236 -9.09 3.18 37.24
N ARG A 237 -8.64 3.24 38.50
CA ARG A 237 -7.28 3.69 38.82
C ARG A 237 -6.28 2.75 38.13
N PRO A 238 -5.15 3.27 37.62
CA PRO A 238 -4.06 2.41 37.19
C PRO A 238 -3.68 1.53 38.39
N ASP A 239 -3.63 0.21 38.20
CA ASP A 239 -3.19 -0.71 39.25
C ASP A 239 -1.76 -0.33 39.68
N ASP A 240 -1.52 -0.21 40.99
CA ASP A 240 -0.20 0.00 41.62
C ASP A 240 0.82 -1.13 41.32
N ALA A 241 0.49 -2.05 40.41
CA ALA A 241 1.27 -3.22 40.02
C ALA A 241 2.37 -2.92 38.99
N ILE A 242 2.47 -1.69 38.47
CA ILE A 242 3.48 -1.32 37.45
C ILE A 242 4.92 -1.48 38.00
N GLU A 243 5.12 -1.49 39.31
CA GLU A 243 6.45 -1.50 39.94
C GLU A 243 7.10 -2.87 40.16
N ARG A 244 6.40 -3.99 40.00
CA ARG A 244 6.93 -5.31 40.42
C ARG A 244 7.25 -6.23 39.25
N GLY A 245 8.51 -6.18 38.82
CA GLY A 245 9.18 -7.24 38.06
C GLY A 245 9.80 -6.76 36.75
N ILE A 246 11.00 -6.17 36.82
CA ILE A 246 11.86 -5.99 35.65
C ILE A 246 12.60 -7.31 35.43
N GLN A 247 12.02 -8.23 34.66
CA GLN A 247 12.86 -9.24 34.00
C GLN A 247 13.43 -8.57 32.75
N GLY A 248 14.71 -8.22 32.81
CA GLY A 248 15.45 -7.77 31.63
C GLY A 248 15.48 -8.92 30.62
N HIS A 249 14.90 -8.71 29.45
CA HIS A 249 15.20 -9.55 28.31
C HIS A 249 16.44 -8.97 27.63
N ASP A 250 17.55 -9.69 27.70
CA ASP A 250 18.75 -9.41 26.92
C ASP A 250 18.50 -9.86 25.47
N ILE A 251 17.89 -9.00 24.67
CA ILE A 251 17.76 -9.25 23.24
C ILE A 251 19.00 -8.69 22.55
N PRO A 252 19.68 -9.46 21.68
CA PRO A 252 20.84 -8.95 20.95
C PRO A 252 20.44 -7.77 20.07
N SER A 253 20.76 -6.56 20.56
CA SER A 253 20.38 -5.28 19.98
C SER A 253 20.75 -5.18 18.49
N ASN A 254 21.93 -5.68 18.10
CA ASN A 254 22.43 -5.54 16.73
C ASN A 254 21.56 -6.26 15.66
N GLU A 255 20.98 -7.41 15.97
CA GLU A 255 20.15 -8.16 15.01
C GLU A 255 18.82 -7.45 14.76
N ILE A 256 18.16 -6.97 15.82
CA ILE A 256 16.95 -6.16 15.71
C ILE A 256 17.22 -4.89 14.90
N GLY A 257 18.32 -4.19 15.21
CA GLY A 257 18.69 -2.98 14.47
C GLY A 257 18.82 -3.24 12.97
N LYS A 258 19.46 -4.35 12.57
CA LYS A 258 19.55 -4.76 11.17
C LYS A 258 18.17 -5.06 10.56
N SER A 259 17.29 -5.75 11.27
CA SER A 259 15.94 -6.04 10.79
C SER A 259 15.07 -4.78 10.64
N ILE A 260 15.19 -3.81 11.56
CA ILE A 260 14.55 -2.48 11.43
C ILE A 260 15.03 -1.79 10.15
N HIS A 261 16.34 -1.78 9.90
CA HIS A 261 16.92 -1.19 8.68
C HIS A 261 16.47 -1.89 7.40
N LYS A 262 16.34 -3.23 7.41
CA LYS A 262 15.77 -3.98 6.28
C LYS A 262 14.31 -3.62 6.05
N PHE A 263 13.50 -3.57 7.12
CA PHE A 263 12.09 -3.23 7.02
C PHE A 263 11.87 -1.82 6.47
N ASP A 264 12.63 -0.84 6.96
CA ASP A 264 12.61 0.54 6.47
C ASP A 264 12.95 0.62 4.97
N ARG A 265 13.97 -0.13 4.52
CA ARG A 265 14.33 -0.28 3.10
C ARG A 265 13.17 -0.87 2.28
N TYR A 266 12.57 -1.96 2.74
CA TYR A 266 11.52 -2.65 1.98
C TYR A 266 10.26 -1.79 1.85
N MET A 267 9.84 -1.17 2.95
CA MET A 267 8.73 -0.22 2.97
C MET A 267 9.01 0.97 2.05
N GLY A 268 10.26 1.47 2.04
CA GLY A 268 10.70 2.55 1.16
C GLY A 268 10.58 2.19 -0.32
N LEU A 269 11.02 0.98 -0.69
CA LEU A 269 10.87 0.44 -2.05
C LEU A 269 9.40 0.49 -2.51
N PHE A 270 8.49 -0.13 -1.75
CA PHE A 270 7.08 -0.18 -2.14
C PHE A 270 6.43 1.20 -2.14
N ALA A 271 6.72 2.05 -1.14
CA ALA A 271 6.19 3.40 -1.06
C ALA A 271 6.60 4.26 -2.28
N PHE A 272 7.86 4.14 -2.72
CA PHE A 272 8.36 4.93 -3.84
C PHE A 272 7.93 4.41 -5.22
N LEU A 273 7.62 3.12 -5.34
CA LEU A 273 7.00 2.55 -6.54
C LEU A 273 5.55 3.01 -6.75
N ARG A 274 4.84 3.42 -5.67
CA ARG A 274 3.51 4.04 -5.84
C ARG A 274 3.65 5.26 -6.74
N ASN A 275 2.67 5.41 -7.63
CA ASN A 275 2.58 6.52 -8.58
C ASN A 275 3.62 6.52 -9.71
N ALA A 276 4.48 5.50 -9.84
CA ALA A 276 5.55 5.46 -10.85
C ALA A 276 5.05 5.71 -12.29
N ASP A 277 3.98 5.04 -12.70
CA ASP A 277 3.39 5.20 -14.03
C ASP A 277 2.73 6.57 -14.24
N ARG A 278 2.28 7.23 -13.17
CA ARG A 278 1.60 8.53 -13.26
C ARG A 278 2.52 9.60 -13.86
N TYR A 279 3.80 9.56 -13.52
CA TYR A 279 4.77 10.57 -13.96
C TYR A 279 5.01 10.58 -15.46
N PHE A 280 4.65 9.50 -16.15
CA PHE A 280 4.87 9.35 -17.58
C PHE A 280 3.59 9.46 -18.40
N SER A 281 2.44 9.70 -17.76
CA SER A 281 1.14 9.73 -18.42
C SER A 281 1.03 10.76 -19.56
N VAL A 282 1.74 11.89 -19.48
CA VAL A 282 1.84 12.86 -20.58
C VAL A 282 2.51 12.25 -21.82
N LYS A 283 3.52 11.40 -21.63
CA LYS A 283 4.32 10.81 -22.72
C LYS A 283 3.71 9.53 -23.25
N THR A 284 3.13 8.72 -22.38
CA THR A 284 2.60 7.38 -22.72
C THR A 284 1.12 7.39 -23.06
N CYS A 285 0.42 8.50 -22.80
CA CYS A 285 -1.05 8.56 -22.84
C CYS A 285 -1.71 7.51 -21.91
N TYR A 286 -0.94 6.98 -20.95
CA TYR A 286 -1.32 5.88 -20.08
C TYR A 286 -1.12 6.29 -18.62
N TYR A 287 -2.13 6.04 -17.80
CA TYR A 287 -2.14 6.34 -16.38
C TYR A 287 -2.43 5.07 -15.60
N ALA A 288 -1.67 4.85 -14.52
CA ALA A 288 -2.02 3.85 -13.51
C ALA A 288 -1.64 4.36 -12.11
N ASP A 289 -2.46 3.99 -11.11
CA ASP A 289 -2.16 4.27 -9.71
C ASP A 289 -0.86 3.57 -9.25
N TYR A 290 -0.63 2.36 -9.77
CA TYR A 290 0.47 1.46 -9.44
C TYR A 290 1.04 0.83 -10.72
N PRO A 291 2.36 0.64 -10.83
CA PRO A 291 2.96 -0.16 -11.91
C PRO A 291 2.64 -1.64 -11.72
N GLU A 292 2.63 -2.43 -12.79
CA GLU A 292 2.29 -3.87 -12.73
C GLU A 292 3.30 -4.65 -11.85
N GLU A 293 4.57 -4.25 -11.89
CA GLU A 293 5.66 -4.83 -11.09
C GLU A 293 5.43 -4.67 -9.57
N TYR A 294 4.65 -3.67 -9.13
CA TYR A 294 4.28 -3.50 -7.72
C TYR A 294 3.57 -4.75 -7.19
N PHE A 295 2.62 -5.26 -7.97
CA PHE A 295 1.82 -6.44 -7.63
C PHE A 295 2.60 -7.74 -7.82
N GLY A 296 3.46 -7.80 -8.84
CA GLY A 296 4.40 -8.91 -9.02
C GLY A 296 5.36 -9.07 -7.84
N LEU A 297 5.91 -7.97 -7.33
CA LEU A 297 6.75 -7.95 -6.13
C LEU A 297 5.96 -8.38 -4.90
N PHE A 298 4.75 -7.88 -4.72
CA PHE A 298 3.92 -8.24 -3.58
C PHE A 298 3.59 -9.74 -3.57
N ALA A 299 3.17 -10.29 -4.71
CA ALA A 299 2.95 -11.73 -4.86
C ALA A 299 4.20 -12.56 -4.57
N ALA A 300 5.40 -12.05 -4.90
CA ALA A 300 6.65 -12.75 -4.64
C ALA A 300 7.03 -12.82 -3.15
N ILE A 301 6.62 -11.85 -2.33
CA ILE A 301 6.89 -11.82 -0.87
C ILE A 301 5.75 -12.39 -0.02
N THR A 302 4.58 -12.61 -0.61
CA THR A 302 3.48 -13.35 0.05
C THR A 302 3.42 -14.81 -0.38
N GLY A 303 3.97 -15.14 -1.55
CA GLY A 303 3.77 -16.44 -2.19
C GLY A 303 2.35 -16.63 -2.75
N ASP A 304 1.55 -15.57 -2.81
CA ASP A 304 0.15 -15.62 -3.27
C ASP A 304 -0.01 -14.89 -4.60
N ALA A 305 -0.20 -15.68 -5.67
CA ALA A 305 -0.38 -15.17 -7.02
C ALA A 305 -1.67 -14.37 -7.21
N SER A 306 -2.65 -14.44 -6.29
CA SER A 306 -3.88 -13.66 -6.37
C SER A 306 -3.63 -12.15 -6.24
N PHE A 307 -2.53 -11.75 -5.61
CA PHE A 307 -2.09 -10.36 -5.57
C PHE A 307 -1.54 -9.86 -6.90
N ASN A 308 -1.24 -10.74 -7.87
CA ASN A 308 -0.80 -10.36 -9.21
C ASN A 308 -1.94 -10.53 -10.23
N PRO A 309 -2.72 -9.46 -10.50
CA PRO A 309 -3.83 -9.51 -11.46
C PRO A 309 -3.35 -9.76 -12.89
N HIS A 310 -2.08 -9.46 -13.19
CA HIS A 310 -1.46 -9.65 -14.48
C HIS A 310 -0.45 -10.79 -14.38
N LYS A 311 -0.93 -12.04 -14.45
CA LYS A 311 -0.13 -13.29 -14.28
C LYS A 311 1.16 -13.39 -15.13
N HIS A 312 1.33 -12.52 -16.12
CA HIS A 312 2.51 -12.43 -16.99
C HIS A 312 3.52 -11.34 -16.55
N SER A 313 3.17 -10.49 -15.59
CA SER A 313 4.09 -9.49 -15.03
C SER A 313 5.05 -10.20 -14.07
N HIS A 314 6.30 -10.32 -14.51
CA HIS A 314 7.39 -10.84 -13.70
C HIS A 314 7.98 -9.70 -12.87
N ALA A 315 8.26 -9.96 -11.60
CA ALA A 315 8.98 -9.02 -10.76
C ALA A 315 10.42 -8.88 -11.27
N ASP A 316 10.88 -7.63 -11.38
CA ASP A 316 12.23 -7.30 -11.81
C ASP A 316 13.28 -7.93 -10.85
N PRO A 317 14.30 -8.64 -11.37
CA PRO A 317 15.30 -9.32 -10.53
C PRO A 317 16.06 -8.38 -9.59
N LEU A 318 16.38 -7.15 -10.04
CA LEU A 318 17.04 -6.18 -9.19
C LEU A 318 16.12 -5.78 -8.02
N LEU A 319 14.84 -5.52 -8.28
CA LEU A 319 13.89 -5.17 -7.22
C LEU A 319 13.68 -6.31 -6.21
N LEU A 320 13.62 -7.56 -6.67
CA LEU A 320 13.60 -8.73 -5.79
C LEU A 320 14.86 -8.82 -4.92
N SER A 321 16.04 -8.49 -5.47
CA SER A 321 17.29 -8.49 -4.70
C SER A 321 17.36 -7.43 -3.61
N LEU A 322 16.69 -6.29 -3.80
CA LEU A 322 16.56 -5.27 -2.78
C LEU A 322 15.70 -5.73 -1.61
N LEU A 323 14.87 -6.76 -1.83
CA LEU A 323 14.12 -7.53 -0.83
C LEU A 323 14.89 -8.77 -0.35
N ASP A 324 16.22 -8.81 -0.51
CA ASP A 324 17.08 -9.94 -0.11
C ASP A 324 16.74 -11.29 -0.79
N ARG A 325 16.14 -11.28 -1.99
CA ARG A 325 15.99 -12.48 -2.83
C ARG A 325 17.09 -12.56 -3.89
N GLU A 326 17.93 -13.58 -3.83
CA GLU A 326 19.18 -13.62 -4.60
C GLU A 326 19.13 -14.41 -5.92
N ASP A 327 17.95 -14.84 -6.35
CA ASP A 327 17.78 -15.72 -7.51
C ASP A 327 18.06 -15.00 -8.84
N GLY A 328 19.03 -15.50 -9.62
CA GLY A 328 19.26 -15.06 -11.01
C GLY A 328 19.90 -13.67 -11.18
N LEU A 329 20.57 -13.15 -10.14
CA LEU A 329 21.18 -11.80 -10.18
C LEU A 329 22.44 -11.71 -11.03
N SER A 330 22.49 -10.72 -11.92
CA SER A 330 23.72 -10.29 -12.57
C SER A 330 24.69 -9.68 -11.55
N GLU A 331 25.99 -9.72 -11.85
CA GLU A 331 27.01 -9.14 -10.97
C GLU A 331 26.83 -7.62 -10.80
N VAL A 332 26.37 -6.95 -11.87
CA VAL A 332 25.99 -5.54 -11.83
C VAL A 332 24.85 -5.30 -10.82
N ALA A 333 23.80 -6.12 -10.85
CA ALA A 333 22.68 -5.99 -9.93
C ALA A 333 23.09 -6.25 -8.47
N LYS A 334 23.98 -7.20 -8.20
CA LYS A 334 24.54 -7.43 -6.85
C LYS A 334 25.33 -6.22 -6.33
N ASN A 335 26.08 -5.56 -7.21
CA ASN A 335 26.83 -4.37 -6.84
C ASN A 335 25.91 -3.16 -6.63
N ILE A 336 24.87 -2.98 -7.44
CA ILE A 336 23.82 -1.96 -7.20
C ILE A 336 23.17 -2.22 -5.84
N ARG A 337 22.76 -3.47 -5.56
CA ARG A 337 22.22 -3.85 -4.25
C ARG A 337 23.17 -3.48 -3.12
N SER A 338 24.46 -3.79 -3.25
CA SER A 338 25.47 -3.45 -2.24
C SER A 338 25.54 -1.95 -1.97
N LEU A 339 25.46 -1.11 -3.02
CA LEU A 339 25.38 0.36 -2.87
C LEU A 339 24.10 0.80 -2.16
N VAL A 340 22.97 0.19 -2.49
CA VAL A 340 21.67 0.54 -1.90
C VAL A 340 21.62 0.17 -0.41
N ILE A 341 22.17 -0.98 -0.04
CA ILE A 341 22.21 -1.49 1.33
C ILE A 341 23.24 -0.74 2.19
N ALA A 342 24.28 -0.18 1.57
CA ALA A 342 25.23 0.66 2.28
C ALA A 342 24.50 1.83 2.96
N ASN A 343 24.76 2.04 4.25
CA ASN A 343 24.16 3.13 5.02
C ASN A 343 24.96 4.43 4.88
N ASP A 344 25.60 4.63 3.72
CA ASP A 344 26.45 5.77 3.44
C ASP A 344 25.58 7.02 3.20
N ALA A 345 26.06 8.19 3.64
CA ALA A 345 25.34 9.46 3.48
C ALA A 345 25.18 9.89 2.01
N PHE A 346 26.11 9.47 1.15
CA PHE A 346 26.10 9.65 -0.30
C PHE A 346 26.95 8.57 -0.97
N ILE A 347 26.80 8.40 -2.28
CA ILE A 347 27.59 7.44 -3.08
C ILE A 347 28.87 8.14 -3.55
N GLU A 348 30.02 7.67 -3.06
CA GLU A 348 31.33 8.19 -3.46
C GLU A 348 31.61 7.96 -4.95
N LYS A 349 32.30 8.94 -5.56
CA LYS A 349 32.66 8.89 -6.99
C LYS A 349 33.46 7.64 -7.36
N ASP A 350 34.37 7.18 -6.50
CA ASP A 350 35.20 6.01 -6.80
C ASP A 350 34.40 4.69 -6.72
N LYS A 351 33.44 4.59 -5.79
CA LYS A 351 32.50 3.46 -5.74
C LYS A 351 31.64 3.42 -6.99
N ALA A 352 31.07 4.56 -7.39
CA ALA A 352 30.28 4.67 -8.63
C ALA A 352 31.12 4.38 -9.88
N ARG A 353 32.37 4.84 -9.93
CA ARG A 353 33.30 4.56 -11.05
C ARG A 353 33.62 3.06 -11.14
N THR A 354 33.86 2.40 -10.01
CA THR A 354 34.15 0.95 -9.98
C THR A 354 32.97 0.16 -10.54
N LEU A 355 31.75 0.52 -10.16
CA LEU A 355 30.56 -0.14 -10.69
C LEU A 355 30.30 0.18 -12.16
N ALA A 356 30.54 1.43 -12.58
CA ALA A 356 30.47 1.80 -13.99
C ALA A 356 31.43 0.93 -14.83
N MET A 357 32.65 0.70 -14.36
CA MET A 357 33.60 -0.21 -15.03
C MET A 357 33.08 -1.65 -15.14
N GLU A 358 32.34 -2.14 -14.15
CA GLU A 358 31.76 -3.50 -14.20
C GLU A 358 30.61 -3.59 -15.21
N ILE A 359 29.80 -2.53 -15.31
CA ILE A 359 28.81 -2.39 -16.39
C ILE A 359 29.51 -2.43 -17.75
N TYR A 360 30.66 -1.76 -17.89
CA TYR A 360 31.42 -1.77 -19.15
C TYR A 360 31.89 -3.17 -19.53
N LYS A 361 32.49 -3.90 -18.58
CA LYS A 361 32.97 -5.27 -18.80
C LYS A 361 31.86 -6.21 -19.23
N THR A 362 30.66 -6.03 -18.66
CA THR A 362 29.51 -6.90 -18.94
C THR A 362 28.87 -6.61 -20.30
N THR A 363 28.93 -5.36 -20.77
CA THR A 363 28.22 -4.91 -21.98
C THR A 363 29.09 -4.82 -23.24
N GLY A 364 30.40 -4.61 -23.08
CA GLY A 364 31.32 -4.33 -24.19
C GLY A 364 31.25 -2.89 -24.71
N GLU A 365 30.36 -2.04 -24.19
CA GLU A 365 30.11 -0.67 -24.66
C GLU A 365 30.98 0.36 -23.91
N GLN A 366 32.29 0.17 -23.94
CA GLN A 366 33.20 0.90 -23.04
C GLN A 366 33.27 2.42 -23.31
N GLU A 367 33.13 2.84 -24.57
CA GLU A 367 33.24 4.26 -24.96
C GLU A 367 32.00 5.07 -24.57
N GLU A 368 30.79 4.59 -24.91
CA GLU A 368 29.55 5.33 -24.67
C GLU A 368 29.22 5.43 -23.18
N VAL A 369 29.31 4.30 -22.46
CA VAL A 369 29.06 4.27 -21.01
C VAL A 369 30.18 5.00 -20.25
N GLY A 370 31.43 4.84 -20.71
CA GLY A 370 32.59 5.59 -20.25
C GLY A 370 32.38 7.11 -20.30
N GLN A 371 31.96 7.59 -21.46
CA GLN A 371 31.71 9.01 -21.68
C GLN A 371 30.52 9.49 -20.84
N ALA A 372 29.44 8.72 -20.75
CA ALA A 372 28.28 9.04 -19.93
C ALA A 372 28.64 9.24 -18.44
N PHE A 373 29.33 8.27 -17.83
CA PHE A 373 29.73 8.39 -16.42
C PHE A 373 30.82 9.44 -16.20
N LYS A 374 31.74 9.63 -17.13
CA LYS A 374 32.71 10.75 -17.07
C LYS A 374 31.98 12.09 -17.01
N THR A 375 30.94 12.25 -17.83
CA THR A 375 30.10 13.46 -17.90
C THR A 375 29.26 13.62 -16.63
N LEU A 376 28.71 12.51 -16.12
CA LEU A 376 27.98 12.45 -14.86
C LEU A 376 28.85 12.91 -13.67
N PHE A 377 30.08 12.40 -13.57
CA PHE A 377 31.00 12.72 -12.48
C PHE A 377 31.56 14.15 -12.55
N ALA A 378 31.53 14.76 -13.73
CA ALA A 378 31.82 16.17 -13.96
C ALA A 378 30.64 17.09 -13.58
N GLY A 379 29.47 16.53 -13.24
CA GLY A 379 28.28 17.26 -12.81
C GLY A 379 27.30 17.61 -13.93
N ASP A 380 27.59 17.26 -15.19
CA ASP A 380 26.66 17.46 -16.29
C ASP A 380 25.74 16.24 -16.45
N TYR A 381 24.75 16.19 -15.58
CA TYR A 381 23.79 15.09 -15.58
C TYR A 381 22.97 14.99 -16.86
N ARG A 382 22.52 16.13 -17.43
CA ARG A 382 21.60 16.11 -18.58
C ARG A 382 22.27 15.50 -19.79
N SER A 383 23.51 15.89 -20.07
CA SER A 383 24.30 15.30 -21.14
C SER A 383 24.61 13.83 -20.87
N ALA A 384 24.95 13.47 -19.64
CA ALA A 384 25.19 12.07 -19.26
C ALA A 384 23.96 11.19 -19.52
N ILE A 385 22.76 11.62 -19.11
CA ILE A 385 21.53 10.87 -19.36
C ILE A 385 21.19 10.84 -20.84
N GLN A 386 21.44 11.91 -21.59
CA GLN A 386 21.24 11.90 -23.04
C GLN A 386 22.09 10.82 -23.73
N VAL A 387 23.35 10.65 -23.31
CA VAL A 387 24.21 9.57 -23.80
C VAL A 387 23.64 8.21 -23.38
N LEU A 388 23.30 8.03 -22.10
CA LEU A 388 22.71 6.78 -21.61
C LEU A 388 21.38 6.41 -22.30
N ARG A 389 20.67 7.39 -22.84
CA ARG A 389 19.42 7.21 -23.58
C ARG A 389 19.62 6.79 -25.03
N GLN A 390 20.64 7.32 -25.69
CA GLN A 390 20.93 7.05 -27.11
C GLN A 390 21.64 5.70 -27.27
N ALA A 391 22.47 5.36 -26.27
CA ALA A 391 23.16 4.10 -26.18
C ALA A 391 22.19 2.95 -25.83
N LYS A 392 22.37 1.77 -26.44
CA LYS A 392 21.57 0.56 -26.12
C LYS A 392 22.07 -0.10 -24.84
N LEU A 393 21.99 0.62 -23.73
CA LEU A 393 22.59 0.21 -22.47
C LEU A 393 21.65 -0.62 -21.61
N PRO A 394 22.20 -1.47 -20.73
CA PRO A 394 21.44 -2.11 -19.67
C PRO A 394 20.74 -1.05 -18.80
N TYR A 395 19.52 -1.35 -18.36
CA TYR A 395 18.74 -0.43 -17.52
C TYR A 395 19.45 -0.16 -16.17
N GLU A 396 20.32 -1.07 -15.74
CA GLU A 396 21.19 -0.96 -14.58
C GLU A 396 22.12 0.26 -14.64
N ALA A 397 22.58 0.66 -15.82
CA ALA A 397 23.35 1.91 -15.99
C ALA A 397 22.48 3.12 -15.65
N GLY A 398 21.20 3.07 -16.00
CA GLY A 398 20.22 4.09 -15.64
C GLY A 398 19.98 4.16 -14.13
N VAL A 399 19.83 2.99 -13.49
CA VAL A 399 19.70 2.88 -12.04
C VAL A 399 20.92 3.46 -11.33
N LEU A 400 22.13 3.11 -11.74
CA LEU A 400 23.35 3.65 -11.13
C LEU A 400 23.45 5.17 -11.31
N ALA A 401 23.17 5.69 -12.50
CA ALA A 401 23.22 7.13 -12.75
C ALA A 401 22.20 7.90 -11.91
N ALA A 402 20.99 7.36 -11.74
CA ALA A 402 19.97 7.92 -10.88
C ALA A 402 20.37 7.88 -9.40
N LEU A 403 20.83 6.71 -8.91
CA LEU A 403 21.34 6.55 -7.54
C LEU A 403 22.47 7.55 -7.26
N PHE A 404 23.44 7.68 -8.16
CA PHE A 404 24.55 8.61 -7.99
C PHE A 404 24.10 10.07 -7.93
N LYS A 405 23.27 10.53 -8.89
CA LYS A 405 22.73 11.91 -8.90
C LYS A 405 21.99 12.23 -7.61
N TYR A 406 21.15 11.30 -7.18
CA TYR A 406 20.23 11.50 -6.07
C TYR A 406 20.70 10.84 -4.77
N SER A 407 22.02 10.59 -4.65
CA SER A 407 22.59 9.84 -3.53
C SER A 407 22.63 10.61 -2.22
N SER A 408 22.49 11.93 -2.22
CA SER A 408 22.56 12.69 -0.97
C SER A 408 21.33 12.42 -0.10
N ARG A 409 21.48 11.65 0.98
CA ARG A 409 20.41 11.38 1.94
C ARG A 409 20.08 12.57 2.83
N GLN A 410 21.01 13.50 2.98
CA GLN A 410 20.87 14.69 3.84
C GLN A 410 20.27 15.89 3.10
N SER A 411 20.22 15.87 1.76
CA SER A 411 19.52 16.91 1.01
C SER A 411 18.03 16.61 0.94
N ASN A 412 17.23 17.66 0.75
CA ASN A 412 15.81 17.56 0.43
C ASN A 412 15.57 17.00 -0.98
N ASP A 413 16.59 16.47 -1.67
CA ASP A 413 16.48 16.04 -3.06
C ASP A 413 15.52 14.86 -3.19
N HIS A 414 15.48 13.95 -2.21
CA HIS A 414 14.55 12.82 -2.14
C HIS A 414 13.08 13.25 -2.27
N ARG A 415 12.73 14.46 -1.79
CA ARG A 415 11.37 15.04 -1.89
C ARG A 415 11.01 15.51 -3.30
N ASN A 416 12.01 15.82 -4.11
CA ASN A 416 11.82 16.41 -5.44
C ASN A 416 12.19 15.44 -6.58
N VAL A 417 12.81 14.28 -6.30
CA VAL A 417 13.23 13.33 -7.34
C VAL A 417 12.06 12.99 -8.26
N LYS A 418 10.95 12.55 -7.68
CA LYS A 418 9.74 12.16 -8.40
C LYS A 418 9.13 13.29 -9.24
N GLN A 419 9.34 14.55 -8.84
CA GLN A 419 8.88 15.70 -9.61
C GLN A 419 9.69 15.90 -10.89
N LYS A 420 11.00 15.62 -10.87
CA LYS A 420 11.92 15.87 -11.99
C LYS A 420 12.28 14.61 -12.79
N ILE A 421 11.98 13.43 -12.25
CA ILE A 421 12.42 12.16 -12.83
C ILE A 421 11.88 11.94 -14.24
N HIS A 422 10.69 12.46 -14.54
CA HIS A 422 10.11 12.40 -15.87
C HIS A 422 10.79 13.36 -16.86
N GLU A 423 11.48 14.42 -16.42
CA GLU A 423 12.27 15.28 -17.31
C GLU A 423 13.61 14.60 -17.64
N ASP A 424 14.20 13.99 -16.61
CA ASP A 424 15.48 13.31 -16.69
C ASP A 424 15.40 12.00 -17.50
N TRP A 425 14.41 11.16 -17.21
CA TRP A 425 14.23 9.85 -17.82
C TRP A 425 13.07 9.88 -18.81
N LEU A 426 13.33 9.39 -20.02
CA LEU A 426 12.36 9.40 -21.11
C LEU A 426 11.77 8.03 -21.44
N ASN A 427 12.41 6.95 -20.98
CA ASN A 427 11.87 5.60 -21.13
C ASN A 427 11.04 5.22 -19.90
N PRO A 428 9.70 5.10 -20.02
CA PRO A 428 8.84 4.68 -18.91
C PRO A 428 9.22 3.30 -18.37
N ARG A 429 9.77 2.40 -19.19
CA ARG A 429 10.13 1.04 -18.75
C ARG A 429 11.28 1.01 -17.74
N GLN A 430 12.11 2.05 -17.69
CA GLN A 430 13.23 2.13 -16.76
C GLN A 430 12.84 2.77 -15.42
N ILE A 431 11.65 3.38 -15.32
CA ILE A 431 11.29 4.16 -14.14
C ILE A 431 11.08 3.30 -12.90
N VAL A 432 10.48 2.13 -13.07
CA VAL A 432 10.14 1.20 -11.99
C VAL A 432 11.41 0.74 -11.26
N PRO A 433 12.45 0.17 -11.93
CA PRO A 433 13.67 -0.21 -11.24
C PRO A 433 14.43 0.98 -10.63
N ILE A 434 14.41 2.15 -11.28
CA ILE A 434 15.04 3.37 -10.75
C ILE A 434 14.35 3.82 -9.45
N LEU A 435 13.02 3.97 -9.45
CA LEU A 435 12.26 4.40 -8.28
C LEU A 435 12.31 3.36 -7.17
N GLY A 436 12.24 2.06 -7.49
CA GLY A 436 12.38 1.01 -6.48
C GLY A 436 13.74 1.04 -5.80
N ALA A 437 14.83 1.24 -6.56
CA ALA A 437 16.18 1.37 -6.02
C ALA A 437 16.36 2.63 -5.15
N LEU A 438 15.83 3.78 -5.60
CA LEU A 438 15.87 5.02 -4.82
C LEU A 438 15.04 4.94 -3.54
N GLY A 439 13.84 4.36 -3.61
CA GLY A 439 12.97 4.12 -2.46
C GLY A 439 13.64 3.24 -1.41
N ALA A 440 14.28 2.15 -1.87
CA ALA A 440 15.09 1.30 -1.01
C ALA A 440 16.30 2.04 -0.42
N TYR A 441 16.96 2.89 -1.22
CA TYR A 441 18.14 3.64 -0.78
C TYR A 441 17.82 4.70 0.27
N TYR A 442 16.68 5.40 0.16
CA TYR A 442 16.27 6.39 1.16
C TYR A 442 15.67 5.76 2.41
N GLY A 443 14.97 4.63 2.25
CA GLY A 443 14.17 4.04 3.30
C GLY A 443 12.85 4.79 3.50
N TYR A 444 11.86 4.12 4.09
CA TYR A 444 10.52 4.63 4.30
C TYR A 444 10.49 5.87 5.20
N THR A 445 11.30 5.87 6.25
CA THR A 445 11.34 6.91 7.29
C THR A 445 11.60 8.29 6.70
N ALA A 446 12.50 8.39 5.71
CA ALA A 446 12.87 9.66 5.09
C ALA A 446 11.83 10.21 4.10
N LEU A 447 10.87 9.40 3.66
CA LEU A 447 9.92 9.81 2.63
C LEU A 447 8.83 10.75 3.20
N ASP A 448 8.33 11.64 2.35
CA ASP A 448 7.09 12.36 2.63
C ASP A 448 5.90 11.39 2.53
N ALA A 449 4.83 11.65 3.28
CA ALA A 449 3.62 10.84 3.28
C ALA A 449 2.80 10.97 2.00
N LYS A 450 2.89 12.12 1.32
CA LYS A 450 2.17 12.44 0.08
C LYS A 450 3.07 13.18 -0.89
N GLU A 451 2.75 13.07 -2.18
CA GLU A 451 3.34 13.93 -3.18
C GLU A 451 2.92 15.39 -2.91
N THR A 452 3.87 16.32 -2.92
CA THR A 452 3.61 17.76 -2.74
C THR A 452 2.97 18.41 -3.97
N SER A 453 3.28 17.88 -5.16
CA SER A 453 2.70 18.34 -6.43
C SER A 453 3.02 17.36 -7.56
N LEU A 454 1.98 16.87 -8.26
CA LEU A 454 2.12 16.11 -9.50
C LEU A 454 2.16 17.05 -10.72
N TYR A 455 3.36 17.36 -11.23
CA TYR A 455 3.50 18.22 -12.42
C TYR A 455 3.24 17.48 -13.74
N SER A 456 3.44 16.15 -13.77
CA SER A 456 3.48 15.35 -15.00
C SER A 456 2.29 14.42 -15.22
N VAL A 457 1.16 14.71 -14.58
CA VAL A 457 -0.13 14.09 -14.96
C VAL A 457 -0.64 14.74 -16.24
N HIS A 458 -1.05 13.90 -17.20
CA HIS A 458 -1.68 14.35 -18.44
C HIS A 458 -2.80 15.36 -18.12
N PRO A 459 -2.80 16.58 -18.69
CA PRO A 459 -3.74 17.63 -18.26
C PRO A 459 -5.22 17.25 -18.41
N LEU A 460 -5.55 16.39 -19.37
CA LEU A 460 -6.87 15.78 -19.52
C LEU A 460 -7.33 14.93 -18.32
N LEU A 461 -6.42 14.36 -17.55
CA LEU A 461 -6.71 13.50 -16.41
C LEU A 461 -6.73 14.27 -15.07
N LYS A 462 -6.25 15.53 -15.03
CA LYS A 462 -6.11 16.31 -13.80
C LYS A 462 -7.41 16.49 -13.00
N SER A 463 -8.58 16.48 -13.65
CA SER A 463 -9.87 16.62 -12.98
C SER A 463 -10.39 15.32 -12.36
N ILE A 464 -9.78 14.18 -12.68
CA ILE A 464 -10.29 12.84 -12.31
C ILE A 464 -9.29 12.02 -11.49
N VAL A 465 -8.10 12.57 -11.25
CA VAL A 465 -7.05 11.95 -10.43
C VAL A 465 -6.67 12.86 -9.27
N ASP A 466 -6.15 12.25 -8.21
CA ASP A 466 -5.69 13.00 -7.03
C ASP A 466 -4.44 13.81 -7.38
N GLN A 467 -4.43 15.08 -6.99
CA GLN A 467 -3.30 16.00 -7.24
C GLN A 467 -2.10 15.72 -6.32
N ASN A 468 -2.38 15.23 -5.10
CA ASN A 468 -1.40 14.94 -4.05
C ASN A 468 -1.61 13.50 -3.55
N PRO A 469 -1.33 12.48 -4.38
CA PRO A 469 -1.54 11.10 -3.98
C PRO A 469 -0.59 10.69 -2.87
N GLU A 470 -0.97 9.59 -2.21
CA GLU A 470 -0.22 9.02 -1.11
C GLU A 470 1.06 8.33 -1.61
N ILE A 471 2.12 8.48 -0.82
CA ILE A 471 3.39 7.75 -0.96
C ILE A 471 3.44 6.70 0.15
N LYS A 472 3.26 7.13 1.40
CA LYS A 472 3.22 6.28 2.58
C LYS A 472 1.87 5.60 2.76
N PHE A 473 1.86 4.52 3.54
CA PHE A 473 0.67 3.71 3.78
C PHE A 473 -0.21 4.33 4.84
N HIS A 474 -1.49 4.53 4.51
CA HIS A 474 -2.47 5.11 5.44
C HIS A 474 -3.38 4.03 6.06
N MET A 475 -3.07 2.74 5.82
CA MET A 475 -3.78 1.58 6.34
C MET A 475 -5.26 1.55 5.94
N GLN A 476 -5.57 2.08 4.75
CA GLN A 476 -6.95 2.25 4.28
C GLN A 476 -7.53 0.99 3.65
N THR A 477 -6.71 -0.02 3.38
CA THR A 477 -7.11 -1.28 2.74
C THR A 477 -6.47 -2.47 3.44
N VAL A 478 -7.15 -3.62 3.37
CA VAL A 478 -6.64 -4.93 3.78
C VAL A 478 -5.35 -5.23 3.02
N LEU A 479 -5.29 -4.88 1.73
CA LEU A 479 -4.07 -5.02 0.93
C LEU A 479 -2.88 -4.27 1.54
N GLU A 480 -3.05 -3.02 1.98
CA GLU A 480 -1.98 -2.27 2.65
C GLU A 480 -1.56 -2.94 3.97
N LEU A 481 -2.52 -3.37 4.79
CA LEU A 481 -2.23 -4.05 6.06
C LEU A 481 -1.44 -5.35 5.85
N GLN A 482 -1.85 -6.16 4.87
CA GLN A 482 -1.19 -7.42 4.49
C GLN A 482 0.20 -7.18 3.91
N LEU A 483 0.38 -6.13 3.10
CA LEU A 483 1.69 -5.76 2.56
C LEU A 483 2.67 -5.39 3.67
N ILE A 484 2.28 -4.49 4.57
CA ILE A 484 3.13 -4.07 5.69
C ILE A 484 3.49 -5.28 6.56
N GLU A 485 2.52 -6.16 6.82
CA GLU A 485 2.75 -7.40 7.57
C GLU A 485 3.74 -8.34 6.85
N ALA A 486 3.54 -8.59 5.56
CA ALA A 486 4.42 -9.46 4.78
C ALA A 486 5.87 -8.94 4.77
N LEU A 487 6.03 -7.63 4.60
CA LEU A 487 7.33 -6.97 4.65
C LEU A 487 8.00 -7.10 6.02
N TYR A 488 7.22 -6.98 7.10
CA TYR A 488 7.70 -7.17 8.45
C TYR A 488 8.14 -8.62 8.69
N GLN A 489 7.31 -9.59 8.30
CA GLN A 489 7.62 -11.01 8.44
C GLN A 489 8.89 -11.40 7.66
N TRP A 490 9.05 -10.83 6.46
CA TRP A 490 10.22 -11.05 5.63
C TRP A 490 11.49 -10.39 6.21
N ALA A 491 11.39 -9.17 6.72
CA ALA A 491 12.53 -8.44 7.29
C ALA A 491 13.01 -9.01 8.63
N PHE A 492 12.09 -9.41 9.50
CA PHE A 492 12.40 -9.86 10.86
C PHE A 492 12.61 -11.38 10.96
N TYR A 493 11.93 -12.18 10.14
CA TYR A 493 11.93 -13.64 10.27
C TYR A 493 12.27 -14.39 8.97
N GLN A 494 12.46 -13.68 7.85
CA GLN A 494 12.73 -14.29 6.52
C GLN A 494 11.72 -15.37 6.14
N ARG A 495 10.44 -15.16 6.50
CA ARG A 495 9.34 -16.09 6.21
C ARG A 495 8.22 -15.39 5.47
N LEU A 496 7.50 -16.17 4.68
CA LEU A 496 6.24 -15.73 4.09
C LEU A 496 5.16 -15.70 5.19
N PRO A 497 4.24 -14.72 5.16
CA PRO A 497 3.11 -14.72 6.08
C PRO A 497 2.21 -15.94 5.83
N ASP A 498 1.74 -16.57 6.91
CA ASP A 498 0.77 -17.66 6.79
C ASP A 498 -0.68 -17.13 6.68
N LYS A 499 -1.60 -18.04 6.34
CA LYS A 499 -3.04 -17.70 6.19
C LYS A 499 -3.66 -17.20 7.49
N ASN A 500 -3.20 -17.70 8.65
CA ASN A 500 -3.75 -17.29 9.94
C ASN A 500 -3.37 -15.84 10.25
N MET A 501 -2.12 -15.44 9.96
CA MET A 501 -1.66 -14.06 10.06
C MET A 501 -2.45 -13.14 9.15
N MET A 502 -2.65 -13.53 7.89
CA MET A 502 -3.40 -12.72 6.93
C MET A 502 -4.89 -12.58 7.33
N SER A 503 -5.47 -13.63 7.94
CA SER A 503 -6.85 -13.63 8.41
C SER A 503 -7.13 -12.70 9.60
N LEU A 504 -6.08 -12.19 10.26
CA LEU A 504 -6.25 -11.14 11.27
C LEU A 504 -6.96 -9.92 10.68
N TYR A 505 -6.71 -9.62 9.41
CA TYR A 505 -7.20 -8.41 8.76
C TYR A 505 -8.62 -8.55 8.19
N ASP A 506 -9.12 -9.77 8.01
CA ASP A 506 -10.44 -10.05 7.41
C ASP A 506 -11.62 -9.56 8.25
N LYS A 507 -11.42 -9.40 9.56
CA LYS A 507 -12.47 -9.05 10.53
C LYS A 507 -12.56 -7.57 10.85
N PHE A 508 -11.63 -6.76 10.35
CA PHE A 508 -11.67 -5.34 10.65
C PHE A 508 -12.75 -4.68 9.80
N PRO A 509 -13.67 -3.93 10.43
CA PRO A 509 -14.32 -2.86 9.73
C PRO A 509 -13.23 -1.82 9.51
N ILE A 510 -12.39 -2.04 8.48
CA ILE A 510 -11.82 -0.92 7.77
C ILE A 510 -13.06 -0.16 7.38
N SER A 511 -13.32 0.93 8.10
CA SER A 511 -14.34 1.88 7.69
C SER A 511 -13.94 2.14 6.27
N ALA A 512 -14.69 1.58 5.32
CA ALA A 512 -14.57 1.90 3.93
C ALA A 512 -15.00 3.34 3.93
N VAL A 513 -14.07 4.25 4.31
CA VAL A 513 -14.17 5.66 4.08
C VAL A 513 -14.45 5.62 2.60
N PRO A 514 -15.69 5.95 2.18
CA PRO A 514 -15.96 5.98 0.77
C PRO A 514 -14.90 6.93 0.27
N MET A 515 -13.91 6.43 -0.50
CA MET A 515 -12.89 7.27 -1.12
C MET A 515 -13.69 8.44 -1.64
N ALA A 516 -13.54 9.61 -0.99
CA ALA A 516 -14.59 10.61 -0.99
C ALA A 516 -15.03 10.76 -2.44
N LEU A 517 -16.27 10.35 -2.72
CA LEU A 517 -16.86 10.31 -4.05
C LEU A 517 -17.06 11.77 -4.50
N ARG A 518 -15.95 12.47 -4.71
CA ARG A 518 -15.78 13.42 -5.79
C ARG A 518 -15.29 12.68 -7.04
N THR A 519 -15.45 11.36 -7.10
CA THR A 519 -15.63 10.65 -8.36
C THR A 519 -16.89 11.24 -8.98
N PRO A 520 -16.79 11.97 -10.11
CA PRO A 520 -17.97 12.26 -10.89
C PRO A 520 -18.53 10.89 -11.30
N GLY A 521 -19.83 10.69 -11.09
CA GLY A 521 -20.48 9.39 -11.09
C GLY A 521 -19.93 8.42 -12.14
N ARG A 522 -19.56 7.21 -11.70
CA ARG A 522 -19.21 6.08 -12.57
C ARG A 522 -18.13 6.42 -13.62
N LEU A 523 -16.86 6.44 -13.21
CA LEU A 523 -15.76 6.31 -14.16
C LEU A 523 -15.70 4.87 -14.67
N VAL A 524 -16.43 4.64 -15.76
CA VAL A 524 -16.48 3.40 -16.55
C VAL A 524 -15.35 3.48 -17.59
N ASN A 525 -14.14 3.02 -17.26
CA ASN A 525 -13.01 2.83 -18.20
C ASN A 525 -12.56 1.36 -18.22
N ASP A 526 -12.23 0.87 -19.42
CA ASP A 526 -11.96 -0.51 -19.84
C ASP A 526 -10.81 -1.29 -19.15
N ARG A 527 -9.97 -0.66 -18.31
CA ARG A 527 -8.82 -1.35 -17.68
C ARG A 527 -8.62 -1.14 -16.18
N SER A 528 -9.45 -0.35 -15.50
CA SER A 528 -9.39 -0.27 -14.03
C SER A 528 -9.85 -1.59 -13.40
N TYR A 529 -9.20 -2.01 -12.33
CA TYR A 529 -9.47 -3.31 -11.69
C TYR A 529 -9.38 -3.23 -10.17
N ARG A 530 -9.72 -4.33 -9.50
CA ARG A 530 -9.55 -4.49 -8.06
C ARG A 530 -8.54 -5.59 -7.77
N VAL A 531 -7.69 -5.36 -6.78
CA VAL A 531 -6.84 -6.38 -6.16
C VAL A 531 -7.28 -6.45 -4.71
N HIS A 532 -8.02 -7.50 -4.37
CA HIS A 532 -8.79 -7.58 -3.12
C HIS A 532 -9.69 -6.34 -2.94
N ASP A 533 -9.49 -5.56 -1.88
CA ASP A 533 -10.24 -4.37 -1.55
C ASP A 533 -9.62 -3.07 -2.10
N LEU A 534 -8.41 -3.15 -2.67
CA LEU A 534 -7.77 -2.02 -3.35
C LEU A 534 -8.37 -1.81 -4.75
N PHE A 535 -8.90 -0.61 -5.00
CA PHE A 535 -9.28 -0.18 -6.33
C PHE A 535 -8.09 0.50 -7.03
N VAL A 536 -7.70 -0.03 -8.20
CA VAL A 536 -6.60 0.47 -9.01
C VAL A 536 -7.16 1.21 -10.22
N ARG A 537 -6.99 2.54 -10.25
CA ARG A 537 -7.35 3.34 -11.44
C ARG A 537 -6.29 3.12 -12.51
N ARG A 538 -6.77 2.78 -13.71
CA ARG A 538 -5.98 2.65 -14.92
C ARG A 538 -6.75 3.31 -16.06
N PHE A 539 -6.07 4.22 -16.77
CA PHE A 539 -6.63 4.91 -17.91
C PHE A 539 -5.66 4.85 -19.09
N GLU A 540 -6.20 4.69 -20.29
CA GLU A 540 -5.45 4.77 -21.53
C GLU A 540 -6.23 5.71 -22.45
N ILE A 541 -5.60 6.80 -22.86
CA ILE A 541 -6.23 7.84 -23.69
C ILE A 541 -6.12 7.37 -25.13
N THR A 542 -6.96 6.44 -25.57
CA THR A 542 -6.97 5.95 -26.96
C THR A 542 -8.27 6.27 -27.68
N ILE A 543 -8.25 6.33 -29.02
CA ILE A 543 -9.43 6.62 -29.87
C ILE A 543 -10.64 5.75 -29.50
N ILE A 544 -10.41 4.51 -29.06
CA ILE A 544 -11.43 3.52 -28.72
C ILE A 544 -11.77 3.54 -27.21
N GLY A 545 -10.93 4.16 -26.37
CA GLY A 545 -11.06 4.12 -24.92
C GLY A 545 -12.24 4.94 -24.38
N LYS A 546 -13.02 4.34 -23.47
CA LYS A 546 -14.18 5.00 -22.84
C LYS A 546 -13.84 6.29 -22.07
N ILE A 547 -12.59 6.45 -21.64
CA ILE A 547 -12.15 7.67 -20.94
C ILE A 547 -12.30 8.92 -21.79
N ILE A 548 -12.17 8.79 -23.11
CA ILE A 548 -12.28 9.92 -24.01
C ILE A 548 -13.73 10.41 -24.05
N HIS A 549 -14.71 9.50 -24.12
CA HIS A 549 -16.13 9.89 -24.05
C HIS A 549 -16.47 10.61 -22.75
N TYR A 550 -15.85 10.21 -21.65
CA TYR A 550 -16.00 10.87 -20.36
C TYR A 550 -15.31 12.25 -20.32
N ILE A 551 -14.10 12.38 -20.85
CA ILE A 551 -13.43 13.68 -20.97
C ILE A 551 -14.25 14.63 -21.87
N LYS A 552 -14.82 14.11 -22.96
CA LYS A 552 -15.73 14.84 -23.86
C LYS A 552 -16.99 15.34 -23.14
N SER A 553 -17.56 14.57 -22.21
CA SER A 553 -18.75 15.00 -21.47
C SER A 553 -18.43 16.04 -20.39
N LEU A 554 -17.17 16.09 -19.91
CA LEU A 554 -16.72 17.05 -18.90
C LEU A 554 -16.27 18.39 -19.47
N LYS A 555 -15.68 18.41 -20.68
CA LYS A 555 -15.25 19.64 -21.37
C LYS A 555 -16.15 19.88 -22.57
N ALA A 556 -16.98 20.92 -22.51
CA ALA A 556 -17.99 21.27 -23.53
C ALA A 556 -17.42 21.78 -24.87
N ASP A 557 -16.10 21.69 -25.10
CA ASP A 557 -15.44 22.28 -26.27
C ASP A 557 -15.21 21.25 -27.39
N SER A 558 -15.23 21.75 -28.63
CA SER A 558 -14.99 20.98 -29.85
C SER A 558 -13.61 20.32 -29.83
N ILE A 559 -13.57 19.00 -30.04
CA ILE A 559 -12.32 18.28 -30.28
C ILE A 559 -11.88 18.58 -31.70
N ASP A 560 -10.97 19.52 -31.84
CA ASP A 560 -10.25 19.76 -33.09
C ASP A 560 -8.79 19.32 -32.96
N GLU A 561 -8.06 19.32 -34.07
CA GLU A 561 -6.63 18.96 -34.14
C GLU A 561 -5.74 19.88 -33.29
N ARG A 562 -6.24 21.05 -32.89
CA ARG A 562 -5.52 22.02 -32.06
C ARG A 562 -5.72 21.76 -30.58
N SER A 563 -6.83 21.11 -30.19
CA SER A 563 -7.15 20.70 -28.84
C SER A 563 -6.16 19.67 -28.30
N GLU A 564 -5.92 19.70 -26.99
CA GLU A 564 -4.98 18.78 -26.34
C GLU A 564 -5.40 17.31 -26.51
N LEU A 565 -6.70 17.03 -26.53
CA LEU A 565 -7.25 15.71 -26.82
C LEU A 565 -7.06 15.32 -28.30
N GLY A 566 -7.27 16.25 -29.24
CA GLY A 566 -7.01 16.01 -30.67
C GLY A 566 -5.54 15.69 -30.95
N ARG A 567 -4.60 16.44 -30.36
CA ARG A 567 -3.15 16.17 -30.51
C ARG A 567 -2.75 14.81 -29.94
N CYS A 568 -3.31 14.44 -28.79
CA CYS A 568 -3.06 13.13 -28.16
C CYS A 568 -3.52 11.99 -29.07
N LEU A 569 -4.71 12.14 -29.67
CA LEU A 569 -5.30 11.14 -30.55
C LEU A 569 -4.60 11.01 -31.91
N LEU A 570 -4.06 12.12 -32.44
CA LEU A 570 -3.31 12.12 -33.71
C LEU A 570 -1.88 11.56 -33.58
N ALA A 571 -1.33 11.53 -32.37
CA ALA A 571 0.02 11.01 -32.10
C ALA A 571 0.06 9.48 -31.91
N GLN A 572 -1.10 8.84 -31.85
CA GLN A 572 -1.28 7.39 -31.77
C GLN A 572 -1.62 6.82 -33.14
#